data_AF-A0A1I2S9K4-F1
#
_entry.id   AF-A0A1I2S9K4-F1
#
_cell.length_a   1.000
_cell.length_b   1.000
_cell.length_c   1.000
_cell.angle_alpha   90.00
_cell.angle_beta   90.00
_cell.angle_gamma   90.00
#
_symmetry.space_group_name_H-M   'P 1'
#
loop_
_entity.id
_entity.type
_entity.pdbx_description
1 polymer ?
#
loop_
_entity_poly.entity_id
_entity_poly.type
_entity_poly.pdbx_seq_one_letter_code
_entity_poly.pdbx_strand_id
1 'polypeptide(L)'
;MVDYVSAFVLPFESIIQGENFYLPFLSRYISEAGGMSSLMEAAASSGLDDLKIGLGKALPDYPQSTIDERWEIFGVSVIHSLAMYQTAQRAGTLMAPLDHLLDDLVRYHTAGLMAPLSSVRKLPRTAGKPSAPARATKVRATRTSKPGTVGPTA
;
A
#
# COMPACT_ATOMS: atom_id res chain seq x y z
N MET A 1 9.48 -20.67 4.47
CA MET A 1 8.64 -19.45 4.59
C MET A 1 9.35 -18.37 5.38
N VAL A 2 9.71 -18.64 6.65
CA VAL A 2 10.57 -17.74 7.44
C VAL A 2 11.83 -17.36 6.65
N ASP A 3 12.51 -18.34 6.03
CA ASP A 3 13.72 -18.08 5.23
C ASP A 3 13.51 -17.08 4.08
N TYR A 4 12.35 -17.08 3.43
CA TYR A 4 12.04 -16.13 2.34
C TYR A 4 11.81 -14.72 2.89
N VAL A 5 11.10 -14.62 4.01
CA VAL A 5 10.86 -13.33 4.66
C VAL A 5 12.16 -12.76 5.22
N SER A 6 12.96 -13.60 5.88
CA SER A 6 14.30 -13.24 6.36
C SER A 6 15.21 -12.80 5.22
N ALA A 7 15.20 -13.51 4.08
CA ALA A 7 16.00 -13.15 2.91
C ALA A 7 15.62 -11.79 2.30
N PHE A 8 14.37 -11.35 2.48
CA PHE A 8 13.93 -10.01 2.08
C PHE A 8 14.28 -8.95 3.14
N VAL A 9 14.05 -9.23 4.42
CA VAL A 9 14.16 -8.25 5.53
C VAL A 9 15.61 -8.02 5.95
N LEU A 10 16.38 -9.08 6.21
CA LEU A 10 17.69 -8.99 6.87
C LEU A 10 18.76 -8.23 6.07
N PRO A 11 18.80 -8.24 4.72
CA PRO A 11 19.76 -7.40 3.99
C PRO A 11 19.67 -5.90 4.33
N PHE A 12 18.50 -5.43 4.78
CA PHE A 12 18.31 -4.03 5.17
C PHE A 12 18.85 -3.68 6.56
N GLU A 13 19.28 -4.64 7.38
CA GLU A 13 19.84 -4.37 8.72
C GLU A 13 21.04 -3.41 8.62
N SER A 14 21.98 -3.72 7.73
CA SER A 14 23.15 -2.87 7.46
C SER A 14 22.76 -1.47 6.94
N ILE A 15 21.67 -1.38 6.18
CA ILE A 15 21.16 -0.14 5.61
C ILE A 15 20.53 0.72 6.72
N ILE A 16 19.79 0.11 7.64
CA ILE A 16 19.18 0.79 8.80
C ILE A 16 20.27 1.40 9.68
N GLN A 17 21.31 0.62 9.99
CA GLN A 17 22.43 1.06 10.82
C GLN A 17 23.30 2.13 10.15
N GLY A 18 23.23 2.25 8.82
CA GLY A 18 23.97 3.24 8.06
C GLY A 18 23.35 4.65 8.08
N GLU A 19 24.20 5.66 7.93
CA GLU A 19 23.80 7.05 7.65
C GLU A 19 23.44 7.26 6.18
N ASN A 20 22.40 6.57 5.70
CA ASN A 20 21.89 6.73 4.32
C ASN A 20 20.37 7.00 4.32
N PHE A 21 19.83 7.54 3.23
CA PHE A 21 18.38 7.83 3.12
C PHE A 21 17.64 6.82 2.26
N TYR A 22 18.22 5.63 2.04
CA TYR A 22 17.70 4.68 1.07
C TYR A 22 16.32 4.16 1.45
N LEU A 23 16.11 3.78 2.71
CA LEU A 23 14.80 3.29 3.19
C LEU A 23 13.70 4.36 3.18
N PRO A 24 13.91 5.58 3.71
CA PRO A 24 12.97 6.68 3.57
C PRO A 24 12.64 7.00 2.11
N PHE A 25 13.65 6.98 1.24
CA PHE A 25 13.46 7.16 -0.20
C PHE A 25 12.58 6.06 -0.78
N LEU A 26 12.88 4.78 -0.51
CA LEU A 26 12.10 3.65 -1.00
C LEU A 26 10.65 3.68 -0.49
N SER A 27 10.44 3.96 0.80
CA SER A 27 9.10 4.06 1.39
C SER A 27 8.28 5.14 0.71
N ARG A 28 8.87 6.31 0.45
CA ARG A 28 8.23 7.38 -0.30
C ARG A 28 7.97 6.98 -1.75
N TYR A 29 8.96 6.41 -2.41
CA TYR A 29 8.87 5.98 -3.81
C TYR A 29 7.73 5.00 -4.01
N ILE A 30 7.62 3.97 -3.17
CA ILE A 30 6.53 2.98 -3.20
C ILE A 30 5.16 3.65 -3.05
N SER A 31 5.04 4.61 -2.12
CA SER A 31 3.79 5.35 -1.91
C SER A 31 3.39 6.20 -3.11
N GLU A 32 4.37 6.78 -3.82
CA GLU A 32 4.13 7.69 -4.94
C GLU A 32 4.03 6.97 -6.30
N ALA A 33 4.76 5.86 -6.49
CA ALA A 33 4.89 5.17 -7.76
C ALA A 33 3.88 4.02 -7.95
N GLY A 34 3.08 3.69 -6.93
CA GLY A 34 2.03 2.66 -7.05
C GLY A 34 2.40 1.29 -6.51
N GLY A 35 3.30 1.22 -5.51
CA GLY A 35 3.54 0.02 -4.73
C GLY A 35 4.84 -0.72 -5.03
N MET A 36 4.88 -1.98 -4.60
CA MET A 36 5.98 -2.92 -4.77
C MET A 36 6.16 -3.29 -6.24
N SER A 37 5.08 -3.42 -7.01
CA SER A 37 5.12 -3.69 -8.45
C SER A 37 5.96 -2.66 -9.21
N SER A 38 5.79 -1.37 -8.92
CA SER A 38 6.58 -0.29 -9.54
C SER A 38 8.05 -0.30 -9.10
N LEU A 39 8.32 -0.70 -7.86
CA LEU A 39 9.69 -0.91 -7.40
C LEU A 39 10.37 -2.08 -8.11
N MET A 40 9.66 -3.18 -8.37
CA MET A 40 10.19 -4.31 -9.13
C MET A 40 10.52 -3.91 -10.58
N GLU A 41 9.64 -3.15 -11.23
CA GLU A 41 9.87 -2.62 -12.57
C GLU A 41 11.09 -1.69 -12.61
N ALA A 42 11.20 -0.75 -11.67
CA ALA A 42 12.30 0.20 -11.61
C ALA A 42 13.65 -0.44 -11.23
N ALA A 43 13.63 -1.47 -10.38
CA ALA A 43 14.84 -2.17 -9.96
C ALA A 43 15.40 -3.09 -11.06
N ALA A 44 14.62 -3.40 -12.11
CA ALA A 44 14.93 -4.38 -13.13
C ALA A 44 15.49 -5.70 -12.53
N SER A 45 15.04 -6.04 -11.31
CA SER A 45 15.79 -6.94 -10.42
C SER A 45 15.22 -8.35 -10.45
N SER A 46 15.99 -9.29 -10.99
CA SER A 46 15.66 -10.72 -10.99
C SER A 46 15.52 -11.30 -9.57
N GLY A 47 16.21 -10.73 -8.57
CA GLY A 47 16.20 -11.26 -7.20
C GLY A 47 14.86 -11.15 -6.47
N LEU A 48 14.11 -10.07 -6.70
CA LEU A 48 12.77 -9.91 -6.11
C LEU A 48 11.74 -10.80 -6.80
N ASP A 49 11.88 -10.98 -8.11
CA ASP A 49 11.09 -11.94 -8.88
C ASP A 49 11.36 -13.38 -8.40
N ASP A 50 12.62 -13.75 -8.19
CA ASP A 50 13.00 -15.08 -7.71
C ASP A 50 12.43 -15.37 -6.31
N LEU A 51 12.44 -14.38 -5.41
CA LEU A 51 11.82 -14.49 -4.09
C LEU A 51 10.31 -14.69 -4.20
N LYS A 52 9.64 -13.94 -5.06
CA LYS A 52 8.19 -14.08 -5.32
C LYS A 52 7.85 -15.44 -5.92
N ILE A 53 8.65 -15.93 -6.87
CA ILE A 53 8.51 -17.27 -7.46
C ILE A 53 8.71 -18.34 -6.38
N GLY A 54 9.72 -18.17 -5.52
CA GLY A 54 9.98 -19.06 -4.39
C GLY A 54 8.81 -19.11 -3.40
N LEU A 55 8.22 -17.95 -3.09
CA LEU A 55 7.01 -17.84 -2.29
C LEU A 55 5.85 -18.60 -2.94
N GLY A 56 5.67 -18.46 -4.26
CA GLY A 56 4.68 -19.21 -5.04
C GLY A 56 4.81 -20.73 -4.87
N LYS A 57 6.04 -21.24 -4.94
CA LYS A 57 6.34 -22.66 -4.75
C LYS A 57 6.11 -23.12 -3.30
N ALA A 58 6.32 -22.25 -2.32
CA ALA A 58 6.12 -22.56 -0.91
C ALA A 58 4.64 -22.56 -0.48
N LEU A 59 3.76 -21.97 -1.31
CA LEU A 59 2.32 -21.87 -1.07
C LEU A 59 1.51 -22.44 -2.25
N PRO A 60 1.68 -23.74 -2.59
CA PRO A 60 1.13 -24.31 -3.82
C PRO A 60 -0.41 -24.32 -3.88
N ASP A 61 -1.07 -24.30 -2.72
CA ASP A 61 -2.54 -24.30 -2.62
C ASP A 61 -3.16 -22.90 -2.76
N TYR A 62 -2.34 -21.85 -2.87
CA TYR A 62 -2.81 -20.47 -2.97
C TYR A 62 -3.02 -20.08 -4.43
N PRO A 63 -4.16 -19.46 -4.79
CA PRO A 63 -4.32 -18.86 -6.11
C PRO A 63 -3.22 -17.82 -6.36
N GLN A 64 -2.63 -17.79 -7.56
CA GLN A 64 -1.55 -16.85 -7.90
C GLN A 64 -1.93 -15.40 -7.60
N SER A 65 -3.16 -14.99 -7.88
CA SER A 65 -3.65 -13.64 -7.57
C SER A 65 -3.61 -13.31 -6.07
N THR A 66 -3.79 -14.31 -5.20
CA THR A 66 -3.65 -14.11 -3.75
C THR A 66 -2.19 -13.99 -3.36
N ILE A 67 -1.30 -14.73 -4.01
CA ILE A 67 0.15 -14.62 -3.78
C ILE A 67 0.65 -13.25 -4.22
N ASP A 68 0.19 -12.76 -5.37
CA ASP A 68 0.52 -11.42 -5.90
C ASP A 68 0.09 -10.32 -4.94
N GLU A 69 -1.17 -10.34 -4.48
CA GLU A 69 -1.69 -9.36 -3.52
C GLU A 69 -0.94 -9.41 -2.18
N ARG A 70 -0.66 -10.62 -1.67
CA ARG A 70 0.07 -10.79 -0.42
C ARG A 70 1.51 -10.34 -0.53
N TRP A 71 2.15 -10.56 -1.67
CA TRP A 71 3.49 -10.07 -1.97
C TRP A 71 3.53 -8.54 -1.99
N GLU A 72 2.54 -7.92 -2.62
CA GLU A 72 2.39 -6.46 -2.66
C GLU A 72 2.25 -5.88 -1.24
N ILE A 73 1.29 -6.39 -0.45
CA ILE A 73 1.09 -5.97 0.95
C ILE A 73 2.36 -6.18 1.78
N PHE A 74 2.98 -7.35 1.67
CA PHE A 74 4.21 -7.70 2.38
C PHE A 74 5.36 -6.74 2.07
N GLY A 75 5.69 -6.54 0.79
CA GLY A 75 6.81 -5.70 0.39
C GLY A 75 6.64 -4.25 0.83
N VAL A 76 5.44 -3.69 0.59
CA VAL A 76 5.12 -2.30 1.00
C VAL A 76 5.24 -2.14 2.50
N SER A 77 4.62 -3.03 3.28
CA SER A 77 4.57 -2.93 4.75
C SER A 77 5.95 -3.12 5.39
N VAL A 78 6.77 -4.05 4.89
CA VAL A 78 8.15 -4.22 5.36
C VAL A 78 8.95 -2.94 5.11
N ILE A 79 8.95 -2.41 3.89
CA ILE A 79 9.80 -1.25 3.54
C ILE A 79 9.39 -0.02 4.37
N HIS A 80 8.10 0.20 4.59
CA HIS A 80 7.63 1.26 5.47
C HIS A 80 8.06 1.04 6.93
N SER A 81 7.94 -0.19 7.43
CA SER A 81 8.36 -0.53 8.79
C SER A 81 9.86 -0.29 9.01
N LEU A 82 10.70 -0.71 8.05
CA LEU A 82 12.14 -0.50 8.10
C LEU A 82 12.51 0.99 8.02
N ALA A 83 11.82 1.79 7.20
CA ALA A 83 12.02 3.25 7.15
C ALA A 83 11.63 3.93 8.47
N MET A 84 10.57 3.45 9.13
CA MET A 84 10.17 3.91 10.46
C MET A 84 11.20 3.52 11.52
N TYR A 85 11.73 2.30 11.48
CA TYR A 85 12.79 1.87 12.39
C TYR A 85 14.06 2.69 12.23
N GLN A 86 14.51 2.96 11.00
CA GLN A 86 15.67 3.82 10.77
C GLN A 86 15.45 5.24 11.32
N THR A 87 14.25 5.79 11.11
CA THR A 87 13.88 7.12 11.65
C THR A 87 13.89 7.14 13.17
N ALA A 88 13.25 6.15 13.80
CA ALA A 88 13.18 6.02 15.26
C ALA A 88 14.57 5.75 15.87
N GLN A 89 15.43 4.97 15.20
CA GLN A 89 16.78 4.71 15.67
C GLN A 89 17.62 5.98 15.71
N ARG A 90 17.56 6.79 14.64
CA ARG A 90 18.24 8.09 14.59
C ARG A 90 17.76 9.08 15.64
N ALA A 91 16.47 9.05 15.94
CA ALA A 91 15.88 9.89 16.98
C ALA A 91 16.10 9.36 18.40
N GLY A 92 16.66 8.14 18.56
CA GLY A 92 16.78 7.49 19.87
C GLY A 92 15.43 7.09 20.48
N THR A 93 14.40 6.87 19.64
CA THR A 93 13.01 6.60 20.04
C THR A 93 12.53 5.20 19.65
N LEU A 94 13.44 4.26 19.38
CA LEU A 94 13.05 2.87 19.17
C LEU A 94 12.38 2.30 20.43
N MET A 95 11.26 1.61 20.24
CA MET A 95 10.49 1.01 21.34
C MET A 95 11.11 -0.28 21.88
N ALA A 96 12.02 -0.90 21.13
CA ALA A 96 12.75 -2.10 21.49
C ALA A 96 14.08 -2.15 20.74
N PRO A 97 15.04 -3.04 21.12
CA PRO A 97 16.26 -3.25 20.35
C PRO A 97 15.95 -3.58 18.88
N LEU A 98 16.74 -3.04 17.96
CA LEU A 98 16.52 -3.20 16.51
C LEU A 98 16.42 -4.68 16.12
N ASP A 99 17.34 -5.52 16.61
CA ASP A 99 17.40 -6.95 16.30
C ASP A 99 16.10 -7.66 16.68
N HIS A 100 15.51 -7.30 17.83
CA HIS A 100 14.20 -7.84 18.25
C HIS A 100 13.07 -7.39 17.33
N LEU A 101 13.10 -6.14 16.86
CA LEU A 101 12.10 -5.61 15.93
C LEU A 101 12.20 -6.26 14.55
N LEU A 102 13.42 -6.52 14.07
CA LEU A 102 13.64 -7.21 12.80
C LEU A 102 13.17 -8.68 12.87
N ASP A 103 13.49 -9.37 13.97
CA ASP A 103 13.01 -10.74 14.21
C ASP A 103 11.48 -10.81 14.29
N ASP A 104 10.86 -9.87 15.00
CA ASP A 104 9.39 -9.81 15.10
C ASP A 104 8.75 -9.48 13.75
N LEU A 105 9.32 -8.53 12.99
CA LEU A 105 8.86 -8.18 11.65
C LEU A 105 8.87 -9.39 10.71
N VAL A 106 9.93 -10.21 10.77
CA VAL A 106 10.02 -11.46 10.00
C VAL A 106 8.90 -12.43 10.39
N ARG A 107 8.69 -12.65 11.69
CA ARG A 107 7.66 -13.57 12.19
C ARG A 107 6.26 -13.10 11.85
N TYR A 108 5.99 -11.82 12.07
CA TYR A 108 4.71 -11.17 11.77
C TYR A 108 4.33 -11.33 10.30
N HIS A 109 5.25 -10.98 9.39
CA HIS A 109 4.98 -11.11 7.96
C HIS A 109 4.95 -12.55 7.48
N THR A 110 5.75 -13.45 8.06
CA THR A 110 5.63 -14.88 7.77
C THR A 110 4.22 -15.39 8.09
N ALA A 111 3.69 -15.05 9.27
CA ALA A 111 2.34 -15.42 9.68
C ALA A 111 1.28 -14.82 8.74
N GLY A 112 1.44 -13.56 8.33
CA GLY A 112 0.55 -12.90 7.36
C GLY A 112 0.54 -13.58 5.99
N LEU A 113 1.72 -13.92 5.47
CA LEU A 113 1.88 -14.62 4.19
C LEU A 113 1.28 -16.04 4.22
N MET A 114 1.35 -16.72 5.36
CA MET A 114 0.82 -18.08 5.55
C MET A 114 -0.63 -18.11 6.07
N ALA A 115 -1.25 -16.95 6.30
CA ALA A 115 -2.59 -16.87 6.87
C ALA A 115 -3.59 -17.66 6.02
N PRO A 116 -4.48 -18.49 6.60
CA PRO A 116 -5.41 -19.30 5.84
C PRO A 116 -6.24 -18.49 4.84
N LEU A 117 -6.55 -19.09 3.69
CA LEU A 117 -7.52 -18.52 2.76
C LEU A 117 -8.88 -18.44 3.46
N SER A 118 -9.40 -17.22 3.61
CA SER A 118 -10.75 -17.07 4.14
C SER A 118 -11.74 -17.66 3.14
N SER A 119 -12.57 -18.60 3.59
CA SER A 119 -13.79 -18.94 2.84
C SER A 119 -14.55 -17.64 2.61
N VAL A 120 -14.87 -17.31 1.36
CA VAL A 120 -15.60 -16.09 0.99
C VAL A 120 -16.69 -15.83 2.02
N ARG A 121 -16.48 -14.84 2.89
CA ARG A 121 -17.51 -14.41 3.83
C ARG A 121 -18.60 -13.86 2.93
N LYS A 122 -19.67 -14.63 2.70
CA LYS A 122 -20.90 -14.14 2.07
C LYS A 122 -21.38 -13.03 2.98
N LEU A 123 -20.96 -11.79 2.72
CA LEU A 123 -21.61 -10.64 3.31
C LEU A 123 -23.08 -10.79 2.97
N PRO A 124 -24.00 -10.66 3.94
CA PRO A 124 -25.40 -10.53 3.62
C PRO A 124 -25.48 -9.35 2.64
N ARG A 125 -25.87 -9.60 1.39
CA ARG A 125 -26.33 -8.53 0.51
C ARG A 125 -27.51 -7.93 1.25
N THR A 126 -27.27 -6.86 2.01
CA THR A 126 -28.35 -6.01 2.47
C THR A 126 -29.07 -5.59 1.20
N ALA A 127 -30.26 -6.14 1.00
CA ALA A 127 -31.16 -5.78 -0.07
C ALA A 127 -31.67 -4.36 0.21
N GLY A 128 -30.78 -3.38 0.10
CA GLY A 128 -31.15 -1.99 -0.03
C GLY A 128 -31.82 -1.85 -1.38
N LYS A 129 -33.15 -1.77 -1.39
CA LYS A 129 -33.90 -1.29 -2.55
C LYS A 129 -33.22 0.00 -3.05
N PRO A 130 -32.99 0.18 -4.35
CA PRO A 130 -32.50 1.46 -4.85
C PRO A 130 -33.53 2.54 -4.47
N SER A 131 -33.16 3.45 -3.57
CA SER A 131 -33.92 4.67 -3.35
C SER A 131 -33.95 5.42 -4.68
N ALA A 132 -35.15 5.61 -5.21
CA ALA A 132 -35.39 6.37 -6.43
C ALA A 132 -34.75 7.78 -6.32
N PRO A 133 -34.20 8.32 -7.42
CA PRO A 133 -33.62 9.66 -7.39
C PRO A 133 -34.72 10.68 -7.07
N ALA A 134 -34.47 11.51 -6.06
CA ALA A 134 -35.33 12.62 -5.68
C ALA A 134 -35.53 13.55 -6.88
N ARG A 135 -36.79 13.72 -7.27
CA ARG A 135 -37.25 14.56 -8.39
C ARG A 135 -36.75 15.99 -8.22
N ALA A 136 -35.90 16.45 -9.14
CA ALA A 136 -35.42 17.83 -9.20
C ALA A 136 -36.60 18.80 -9.43
N THR A 137 -36.80 19.72 -8.49
CA THR A 137 -37.77 20.82 -8.60
C THR A 137 -37.28 21.82 -9.65
N LYS A 138 -37.97 21.89 -10.79
CA LYS A 138 -37.77 22.96 -11.79
C LYS A 138 -38.16 24.31 -11.19
N VAL A 139 -37.18 25.14 -10.87
CA VAL A 139 -37.41 26.58 -10.63
C VAL A 139 -37.55 27.26 -12.00
N ARG A 140 -38.77 27.66 -12.33
CA ARG A 140 -39.11 28.43 -13.54
C ARG A 140 -38.67 29.88 -13.35
N ALA A 141 -37.60 30.30 -14.01
CA ALA A 141 -37.21 31.71 -14.09
C ALA A 141 -38.17 32.45 -15.04
N THR A 142 -39.02 33.32 -14.48
CA THR A 142 -39.79 34.31 -15.25
C THR A 142 -38.90 35.50 -15.58
N ARG A 143 -38.53 35.62 -16.85
CA ARG A 143 -37.77 36.73 -17.41
C ARG A 143 -38.74 37.82 -17.85
N THR A 144 -38.90 38.89 -17.07
CA THR A 144 -39.58 40.12 -17.48
C THR A 144 -38.56 41.11 -18.01
N SER A 145 -38.71 41.47 -19.28
CA SER A 145 -37.95 42.50 -19.98
C SER A 145 -38.45 43.90 -19.65
N LYS A 146 -37.53 44.86 -19.55
CA LYS A 146 -37.80 46.28 -19.87
C LYS A 146 -36.51 46.95 -20.38
N PRO A 147 -36.56 47.69 -21.50
CA PRO A 147 -35.39 48.36 -22.08
C PRO A 147 -35.30 49.82 -21.60
N GLY A 148 -34.08 50.34 -21.48
CA GLY A 148 -33.81 51.73 -21.09
C GLY A 148 -32.40 52.20 -21.47
N THR A 149 -32.30 52.64 -22.72
CA THR A 149 -31.51 53.77 -23.26
C THR A 149 -30.13 54.09 -22.66
N VAL A 150 -29.07 53.83 -23.44
CA VAL A 150 -27.73 54.43 -23.27
C VAL A 150 -27.65 55.68 -24.13
N GLY A 151 -27.49 56.84 -23.50
CA GLY A 151 -27.06 58.07 -24.16
C GLY A 151 -25.53 58.21 -24.09
N PRO A 152 -24.85 58.71 -25.15
CA PRO A 152 -23.40 58.84 -25.15
C PRO A 152 -22.97 60.26 -24.74
N THR A 153 -21.80 60.37 -24.13
CA THR A 153 -20.91 61.55 -24.08
C THR A 153 -19.61 61.04 -23.46
N ALA A 154 -18.50 60.97 -24.21
CA ALA A 154 -17.59 62.08 -24.55
C ALA A 154 -16.98 62.70 -23.29
#